data_AF-A0A9X3TD66-F1
#
_entry.id   AF-A0A9X3TD66-F1
#
_cell.length_a   1.000
_cell.length_b   1.000
_cell.length_c   1.000
_cell.angle_alpha   90.00
_cell.angle_beta   90.00
_cell.angle_gamma   90.00
#
_symmetry.space_group_name_H-M   'P 1'
#
loop_
_entity.id
_entity.type
_entity.pdbx_description
1 polymer ?
#
loop_
_entity_poly.entity_id
_entity_poly.type
_entity_poly.pdbx_seq_one_letter_code
_entity_poly.pdbx_strand_id
1 'polypeptide(L)' 'MDCRRCHGMMVQERCSDFFEDADVWRCVNCGAIVDSVINRHQGLAWPGLQPVLVSLKRG' A
#
# COMPACT_ATOMS: atom_id res chain seq x y z
N MET A 1 0.38 10.68 -7.83
CA MET A 1 1.35 9.74 -8.42
C MET A 1 0.64 8.86 -9.41
N ASP A 2 1.35 8.48 -10.46
CA ASP A 2 0.92 7.55 -11.50
C ASP A 2 1.45 6.14 -11.25
N CYS A 3 0.69 5.15 -11.71
CA CYS A 3 1.10 3.75 -11.63
C CYS A 3 2.31 3.49 -12.52
N ARG A 4 3.43 3.04 -11.96
CA ARG A 4 4.65 2.74 -12.74
C ARG A 4 4.49 1.64 -13.80
N ARG A 5 3.42 0.84 -13.73
CA ARG A 5 3.15 -0.26 -14.67
C ARG A 5 2.33 0.17 -15.88
N CYS A 6 1.37 1.09 -15.72
CA CYS A 6 0.46 1.47 -16.81
C CYS A 6 0.23 2.99 -16.93
N HIS A 7 0.91 3.79 -16.11
CA HIS A 7 0.74 5.24 -15.97
C HIS A 7 -0.68 5.69 -15.61
N GLY A 8 -1.52 4.74 -15.17
CA GLY A 8 -2.89 5.02 -14.73
C GLY A 8 -2.95 5.67 -13.35
N MET A 9 -4.12 6.17 -13.00
CA MET A 9 -4.39 6.79 -11.71
C MET A 9 -4.23 5.77 -10.57
N MET A 10 -3.65 6.23 -9.47
CA MET A 10 -3.58 5.47 -8.22
C MET A 10 -4.37 6.19 -7.14
N VAL A 11 -5.08 5.41 -6.34
CA VAL A 11 -5.90 5.86 -5.22
C VAL A 11 -5.37 5.22 -3.93
N GLN A 12 -5.47 5.95 -2.83
CA GLN A 12 -5.12 5.43 -1.53
C GLN A 12 -6.33 4.70 -0.95
N GLU A 13 -6.13 3.47 -0.52
CA GLU A 13 -7.15 2.62 0.09
C GLU A 13 -6.63 2.09 1.43
N ARG A 14 -7.56 1.85 2.36
CA ARG A 14 -7.25 1.16 3.61
C ARG A 14 -7.59 -0.31 3.42
N CYS A 15 -6.57 -1.15 3.46
CA CYS A 15 -6.70 -2.60 3.35
C CYS A 15 -6.65 -3.21 4.74
N SER A 16 -7.67 -4.01 5.08
CA SER A 16 -7.78 -4.68 6.37
C SER A 16 -7.78 -6.18 6.13
N ASP A 17 -6.76 -6.88 6.64
CA ASP A 17 -6.71 -8.34 6.69
C ASP A 17 -7.04 -8.84 8.11
N PHE A 18 -7.08 -10.16 8.33
CA PHE A 18 -7.43 -10.75 9.63
C PHE A 18 -6.59 -10.25 10.82
N PHE A 19 -5.38 -9.75 10.56
CA PHE A 19 -4.41 -9.38 11.58
C PHE A 19 -3.97 -7.90 11.53
N GLU A 20 -4.19 -7.22 10.40
CA GLU A 20 -3.50 -5.96 10.10
C GLU A 20 -4.36 -5.00 9.27
N ASP A 21 -4.32 -3.72 9.63
CA ASP A 21 -4.80 -2.61 8.81
C ASP A 21 -3.59 -1.93 8.17
N ALA A 22 -3.60 -1.79 6.86
CA ALA A 22 -2.53 -1.15 6.09
C ALA A 22 -3.11 -0.12 5.11
N ASP A 23 -2.49 1.05 5.06
CA ASP A 23 -2.72 1.99 3.96
C ASP A 23 -1.95 1.50 2.73
N VAL A 24 -2.63 1.43 1.58
CA VAL A 24 -2.06 0.98 0.31
C VAL A 24 -2.41 1.95 -0.82
N TRP A 25 -1.56 2.03 -1.84
CA TRP A 25 -1.91 2.67 -3.11
C TRP A 25 -2.29 1.60 -4.12
N ARG A 26 -3.48 1.72 -4.71
CA ARG A 26 -3.97 0.81 -5.75
C ARG A 26 -4.20 1.56 -7.06
N CYS A 27 -3.75 0.98 -8.16
CA CYS A 27 -4.07 1.48 -9.49
C CYS A 27 -5.49 1.07 -9.92
N VAL A 28 -6.31 2.04 -10.28
CA VAL A 28 -7.69 1.79 -10.75
C VAL A 28 -7.74 1.13 -12.12
N ASN A 29 -6.69 1.28 -12.93
CA ASN A 29 -6.66 0.79 -14.31
C ASN A 29 -6.12 -0.65 -14.41
N CYS A 30 -5.03 -0.97 -13.72
CA CYS A 30 -4.37 -2.28 -13.84
C CYS A 30 -4.30 -3.08 -12.54
N GLY A 31 -4.77 -2.53 -11.43
CA GLY A 31 -4.79 -3.22 -10.13
C GLY A 31 -3.43 -3.37 -9.45
N ALA A 32 -2.36 -2.73 -9.93
CA ALA A 32 -1.07 -2.73 -9.22
C ALA A 32 -1.22 -2.12 -7.82
N ILE A 33 -0.61 -2.73 -6.82
CA ILE A 33 -0.66 -2.32 -5.42
C ILE A 33 0.75 -1.93 -4.95
N VAL A 34 0.84 -0.86 -4.17
CA VAL A 34 2.05 -0.46 -3.44
C VAL A 34 1.65 -0.21 -1.99
N ASP A 35 2.09 -1.10 -1.11
CA ASP A 35 2.01 -0.93 0.35
C ASP A 35 3.33 -0.38 0.92
N SER A 36 3.41 -0.18 2.23
CA SER A 36 4.62 0.35 2.88
C SER A 36 5.84 -0.59 2.77
N VAL A 37 5.64 -1.89 2.65
CA VAL A 37 6.70 -2.90 2.48
C VAL A 37 7.26 -2.84 1.06
N ILE A 38 6.38 -2.88 0.06
CA ILE A 38 6.71 -2.74 -1.36
C ILE A 38 7.40 -1.39 -1.59
N ASN A 39 6.86 -0.31 -1.02
CA ASN A 39 7.41 1.02 -1.12
C ASN A 39 8.84 1.07 -0.60
N ARG A 40 9.09 0.53 0.60
CA ARG A 40 10.43 0.45 1.21
C ARG A 40 11.38 -0.39 0.37
N HIS A 41 10.96 -1.59 -0.03
CA HIS A 41 11.81 -2.53 -0.76
C HIS A 41 12.20 -2.00 -2.15
N GLN A 42 11.27 -1.31 -2.82
CA GLN A 42 11.51 -0.76 -4.15
C GLN A 42 12.14 0.64 -4.13
N GLY A 43 12.51 1.16 -2.95
CA GLY A 43 13.09 2.50 -2.79
C GLY A 43 12.17 3.61 -3.31
N LEU A 44 10.86 3.39 -3.20
CA LEU A 44 9.85 4.32 -3.67
C LEU A 44 9.54 5.40 -2.62
N ALA A 45 8.97 6.51 -3.07
CA ALA A 45 8.57 7.63 -2.24
C ALA A 45 7.05 7.86 -2.28
N TRP A 46 6.25 6.80 -2.15
CA TRP A 46 4.79 6.95 -2.04
C TRP A 46 4.43 7.55 -0.66
N PRO A 47 3.84 8.75 -0.60
CA PRO A 47 3.36 9.39 0.62
C PRO A 47 2.19 8.62 1.23
N GLY A 48 2.00 8.78 2.54
CA GLY A 48 0.84 8.25 3.26
C GLY A 48 0.87 6.74 3.50
N LEU A 49 1.91 6.02 3.09
CA LEU A 49 2.11 4.61 3.43
C LEU A 49 2.75 4.50 4.81
N GLN A 50 1.92 4.22 5.81
CA GLN A 50 2.39 4.04 7.18
C GLN A 50 3.00 2.64 7.36
N PRO A 51 3.98 2.48 8.27
CA PRO A 51 4.46 1.16 8.66
C PRO A 51 3.29 0.32 9.15
N VAL A 52 3.19 -0.93 8.68
CA VAL A 52 2.15 -1.84 9.17
C VAL A 52 2.36 -2.04 10.67
N LEU A 53 1.42 -1.54 11.48
CA LEU A 53 1.36 -1.83 12.90
C LEU A 53 0.74 -3.21 13.02
N VAL A 54 1.60 -4.24 13.15
CA VAL A 54 1.14 -5.57 13.52
C VAL A 54 0.42 -5.43 14.85
N SER A 55 -0.90 -5.55 14.85
CA SER A 55 -1.65 -5.60 16.10
C SER A 55 -1.34 -6.95 16.71
N LEU A 56 -0.27 -7.00 17.52
CA LEU A 56 0.08 -8.16 18.31
C LEU A 56 -1.05 -8.32 19.35
N LYS A 57 -2.15 -8.95 18.95
CA LYS A 57 -3.16 -9.47 19.87
C LYS A 57 -2.43 -10.54 20.66
N ARG A 58 -1.79 -10.11 21.76
CA ARG A 58 -1.29 -11.00 22.81
C ARG A 58 -2.53 -11.75 23.33
N GLY A 59 -2.72 -12.95 22.79
CA GLY A 59 -3.58 -13.96 23.41
C GLY A 59 -2.92 -14.52 24.65
#